data_AF-A0A7K1LIH9-F1
#
_entry.id   AF-A0A7K1LIH9-F1
#
_cell.length_a   1.000
_cell.length_b   1.000
_cell.length_c   1.000
_cell.angle_alpha   90.00
_cell.angle_beta   90.00
_cell.angle_gamma   90.00
#
_symmetry.space_group_name_H-M   'P 1'
#
loop_
_entity.id
_entity.type
_entity.pdbx_description
1 polymer ?
#
loop_
_entity_poly.entity_id
_entity_poly.type
_entity_poly.pdbx_seq_one_letter_code
_entity_poly.pdbx_strand_id
1 'polypeptide(L)'
;MPTGKVKWYDESKGFGFVTAEDGQEVFLPSSALPPDAKGVKSGTRLEFGIAEGRRGAQALSARLLDKAPSSVKNHRKPADEMAVITEDLIKLLDGVSNTLRRGRYPDRAVGKKVATILRNVADNLDA
;
A
#
# COMPACT_ATOMS: atom_id res chain seq x y z
N MET A 1 10.79 -18.73 3.96
CA MET A 1 9.33 -18.92 3.91
C MET A 1 8.88 -18.46 2.53
N PRO A 2 8.00 -19.18 1.83
CA PRO A 2 7.47 -18.74 0.54
C PRO A 2 6.63 -17.46 0.68
N THR A 3 6.62 -16.67 -0.39
CA THR A 3 5.78 -15.47 -0.52
C THR A 3 4.71 -15.69 -1.58
N GLY A 4 3.63 -14.93 -1.47
CA GLY A 4 2.51 -15.02 -2.41
C GLY A 4 1.50 -13.91 -2.23
N LYS A 5 0.43 -13.98 -3.02
CA LYS A 5 -0.67 -13.00 -3.01
C LYS A 5 -1.98 -13.69 -2.68
N VAL A 6 -2.79 -13.06 -1.83
CA VAL A 6 -4.16 -13.51 -1.55
C VAL A 6 -4.94 -13.50 -2.85
N LYS A 7 -5.42 -14.66 -3.29
CA LYS A 7 -6.33 -14.77 -4.42
C LYS A 7 -7.70 -14.23 -4.02
N TRP A 8 -8.19 -14.68 -2.87
CA TRP A 8 -9.40 -14.18 -2.22
C TRP A 8 -9.39 -14.56 -0.74
N TYR A 9 -10.13 -13.81 0.07
CA TYR A 9 -10.30 -14.08 1.48
C TYR A 9 -11.70 -13.63 1.92
N ASP A 10 -12.38 -14.48 2.68
CA ASP A 10 -13.70 -14.18 3.26
C ASP A 10 -13.52 -13.98 4.77
N GLU A 11 -13.52 -12.72 5.20
CA GLU A 11 -13.39 -12.35 6.61
C GLU A 11 -14.56 -12.88 7.46
N SER A 12 -15.74 -13.05 6.88
CA SER A 12 -16.93 -13.55 7.59
C SER A 12 -16.81 -15.04 7.87
N LYS A 13 -16.25 -15.80 6.93
CA LYS A 13 -16.00 -17.24 7.09
C LYS A 13 -14.65 -17.57 7.73
N GLY A 14 -13.73 -16.61 7.77
CA GLY A 14 -12.41 -16.77 8.38
C GLY A 14 -11.44 -17.65 7.58
N PHE A 15 -11.57 -17.70 6.26
CA PHE A 15 -10.62 -18.42 5.41
C PHE A 15 -10.52 -17.83 4.00
N GLY A 16 -9.45 -18.20 3.30
CA GLY A 16 -9.23 -17.84 1.90
C GLY A 16 -8.15 -18.69 1.25
N PHE A 17 -7.64 -18.19 0.13
CA PHE A 17 -6.58 -18.84 -0.63
C PHE A 17 -5.51 -17.84 -1.05
N VAL A 18 -4.28 -18.31 -1.06
CA VAL A 18 -3.10 -17.58 -1.49
C VAL A 18 -2.48 -18.30 -2.67
N THR A 19 -2.09 -17.53 -3.68
CA THR A 19 -1.27 -18.01 -4.78
C THR A 19 0.18 -17.71 -4.44
N ALA A 20 0.97 -18.76 -4.24
CA ALA A 20 2.41 -18.68 -4.06
C ALA A 20 3.08 -18.22 -5.37
N GLU A 21 4.31 -17.69 -5.28
CA GLU A 21 5.04 -17.21 -6.47
C GLU A 21 5.39 -18.31 -7.48
N ASP A 22 5.46 -19.57 -7.03
CA ASP A 22 5.61 -20.75 -7.88
C ASP A 22 4.30 -21.18 -8.58
N GLY A 23 3.20 -20.46 -8.32
CA GLY A 23 1.88 -20.72 -8.89
C GLY A 23 1.01 -21.69 -8.07
N GLN A 24 1.50 -22.23 -6.96
CA GLN A 24 0.75 -23.14 -6.12
C GLN A 24 -0.37 -22.42 -5.34
N GLU A 25 -1.55 -23.04 -5.26
CA GLU A 25 -2.63 -22.56 -4.40
C GLU A 25 -2.52 -23.16 -3.00
N VAL A 26 -2.53 -22.28 -2.00
CA VAL A 26 -2.37 -22.63 -0.60
C VAL A 26 -3.56 -22.11 0.19
N PHE A 27 -4.17 -23.00 0.97
CA PHE A 27 -5.30 -22.67 1.83
C PHE A 27 -4.84 -21.78 2.99
N LEU A 28 -5.51 -20.65 3.21
CA LEU A 28 -5.20 -19.67 4.25
C LEU A 28 -6.33 -19.61 5.29
N PRO A 29 -6.20 -20.31 6.44
CA PRO A 29 -7.13 -20.16 7.56
C PRO A 29 -6.85 -18.89 8.36
N SER A 30 -7.86 -18.34 9.02
CA SER A 30 -7.72 -17.20 9.94
C SER A 30 -6.74 -17.48 11.08
N SER A 31 -6.60 -18.73 11.50
CA SER A 31 -5.65 -19.14 12.54
C SER A 31 -4.17 -19.00 12.14
N ALA A 32 -3.88 -18.99 10.84
CA ALA A 32 -2.53 -18.75 10.35
C ALA A 32 -2.19 -17.25 10.32
N LEU A 33 -3.21 -16.38 10.36
CA LEU A 33 -3.02 -14.93 10.35
C LEU A 33 -2.75 -14.40 11.78
N PRO A 34 -1.98 -13.31 11.91
CA PRO A 34 -1.79 -12.61 13.17
C PRO A 34 -3.12 -12.08 13.74
N PRO A 35 -3.28 -11.97 15.07
CA PRO A 35 -4.52 -11.47 15.69
C PRO A 35 -4.89 -10.03 15.29
N ASP A 36 -3.89 -9.25 14.88
CA ASP A 36 -3.96 -7.86 14.44
C ASP A 36 -4.06 -7.71 12.91
N ALA A 37 -4.09 -8.81 12.15
CA ALA A 37 -4.20 -8.81 10.70
C ALA A 37 -5.55 -8.28 10.23
N LYS A 38 -5.64 -6.96 10.07
CA LYS A 38 -6.82 -6.28 9.51
C LYS A 38 -6.62 -6.06 8.01
N GLY A 39 -7.68 -6.29 7.22
CA GLY A 39 -7.70 -5.91 5.81
C GLY A 39 -7.06 -6.92 4.85
N VAL A 40 -7.14 -8.22 5.15
CA VAL A 40 -6.71 -9.27 4.22
C VAL A 40 -7.69 -9.31 3.05
N LYS A 41 -7.27 -8.73 1.92
CA LYS A 41 -8.06 -8.65 0.68
C LYS A 41 -7.34 -9.31 -0.47
N SER A 42 -8.06 -9.60 -1.54
CA SER A 42 -7.45 -10.04 -2.81
C SER A 42 -6.32 -9.09 -3.22
N GLY A 43 -5.20 -9.66 -3.67
CA GLY A 43 -3.99 -8.93 -4.05
C GLY A 43 -3.02 -8.61 -2.91
N THR A 44 -3.41 -8.83 -1.64
CA THR A 44 -2.53 -8.59 -0.48
C THR A 44 -1.34 -9.55 -0.53
N ARG A 45 -0.12 -9.02 -0.39
CA ARG A 45 1.09 -9.84 -0.35
C ARG A 45 1.36 -10.32 1.06
N LEU A 46 1.72 -11.57 1.20
CA LEU A 46 2.09 -12.16 2.49
C LEU A 46 3.20 -13.18 2.32
N GLU A 47 3.98 -13.33 3.39
CA GLU A 47 4.92 -14.41 3.59
C GLU A 47 4.23 -15.47 4.43
N PHE A 48 4.38 -16.74 4.09
CA PHE A 48 3.71 -17.82 4.81
C PHE A 48 4.54 -19.09 4.83
N GLY A 49 4.36 -19.91 5.87
CA GLY A 49 4.89 -21.27 5.90
C GLY A 49 3.88 -22.23 5.27
N ILE A 50 4.30 -23.01 4.28
CA ILE A 50 3.46 -24.08 3.69
C ILE A 50 3.69 -25.38 4.48
N ALA A 51 2.61 -26.08 4.79
CA ALA A 51 2.66 -27.48 5.17
C ALA A 51 1.65 -28.31 4.40
N GLU A 52 1.99 -29.58 4.22
CA GLU A 52 1.11 -30.56 3.59
C GLU A 52 0.04 -31.00 4.59
N GLY A 53 -1.19 -30.59 4.36
CA GLY A 53 -2.35 -30.96 5.16
C GLY A 53 -3.14 -32.11 4.55
N ARG A 54 -4.12 -32.61 5.30
CA ARG A 54 -5.05 -33.67 4.84
C ARG A 54 -5.86 -33.29 3.58
N ARG A 55 -5.91 -32.01 3.24
CA ARG A 55 -6.67 -31.45 2.11
C ARG A 55 -5.77 -30.70 1.12
N GLY A 56 -4.48 -31.02 1.10
CA GLY A 56 -3.47 -30.32 0.30
C GLY A 56 -2.72 -29.25 1.08
N ALA A 57 -1.98 -28.41 0.37
CA ALA A 57 -1.12 -27.40 0.95
C ALA A 57 -1.91 -26.33 1.73
N GLN A 58 -1.52 -26.13 2.98
CA GLN A 58 -2.11 -25.13 3.88
C GLN A 58 -1.04 -24.22 4.48
N ALA A 59 -1.40 -22.97 4.72
CA ALA A 59 -0.56 -22.02 5.43
C ALA A 59 -0.57 -22.33 6.93
N LEU A 60 0.59 -22.62 7.52
CA LEU A 60 0.76 -22.79 8.97
C LEU A 60 0.84 -21.47 9.72
N SER A 61 1.53 -20.52 9.11
CA SER A 61 1.69 -19.16 9.60
C SER A 61 1.73 -18.24 8.40
N ALA A 62 1.15 -17.06 8.55
CA ALA A 62 1.18 -16.01 7.56
C ALA A 62 1.62 -14.73 8.27
N ARG A 63 2.43 -13.93 7.60
CA ARG A 63 2.76 -12.57 7.97
C ARG A 63 2.40 -11.69 6.78
N LEU A 64 1.52 -10.72 7.04
CA LEU A 64 1.24 -9.68 6.07
C LEU A 64 2.56 -8.96 5.78
N LEU A 65 2.97 -8.98 4.52
CA LEU A 65 4.06 -8.13 4.08
C LEU A 65 3.39 -6.79 3.80
N ASP A 66 3.69 -5.79 4.63
CA ASP A 66 3.42 -4.40 4.28
C ASP A 66 3.87 -4.18 2.85
N LYS A 67 3.04 -3.48 2.06
CA LYS A 67 3.22 -3.23 0.63
C LYS A 67 4.70 -3.00 0.32
N ALA A 68 5.41 -4.07 -0.03
CA ALA A 68 6.72 -3.92 -0.65
C ALA A 68 6.43 -3.15 -1.96
N PRO A 69 7.25 -2.16 -2.31
CA PRO A 69 6.99 -1.19 -3.37
C PRO A 69 7.01 -1.85 -4.76
N SER A 70 6.05 -2.73 -5.06
CA SER A 70 6.00 -3.51 -6.30
C SER A 70 4.73 -3.24 -7.10
N SER A 71 4.17 -2.04 -6.95
CA SER A 71 3.34 -1.35 -7.96
C SER A 71 3.94 0.02 -8.37
N VAL A 72 5.17 0.25 -7.91
CA VAL A 72 5.91 1.52 -7.91
C VAL A 72 6.31 1.90 -9.34
N LYS A 73 7.01 1.00 -10.06
CA LYS A 73 7.43 1.29 -11.45
C LYS A 73 6.31 1.58 -12.46
N ASN A 74 5.05 1.20 -12.21
CA ASN A 74 3.94 1.45 -13.15
C ASN A 74 3.17 2.75 -12.90
N HIS A 75 3.48 3.50 -11.83
CA HIS A 75 2.78 4.76 -11.51
C HIS A 75 3.71 5.97 -11.37
N ARG A 76 5.04 5.78 -11.33
CA ARG A 76 5.96 6.92 -11.32
C ARG A 76 5.89 7.66 -12.65
N LYS A 77 5.48 8.93 -12.59
CA LYS A 77 5.53 9.84 -13.74
C LYS A 77 6.98 10.00 -14.25
N PRO A 78 7.16 10.29 -15.55
CA PRO A 78 8.46 10.66 -16.10
C PRO A 78 9.14 11.79 -15.31
N ALA A 79 10.47 11.78 -15.25
CA ALA A 79 11.24 12.69 -14.40
C ALA A 79 11.07 14.17 -14.78
N ASP A 80 10.95 14.45 -16.08
CA ASP A 80 10.63 15.76 -16.64
C ASP A 80 9.25 16.25 -16.17
N GLU A 81 8.24 15.38 -16.18
CA GLU A 81 6.92 15.71 -15.66
C GLU A 81 6.95 15.96 -14.14
N MET A 82 7.67 15.12 -13.40
CA MET A 82 7.86 15.31 -11.95
C MET A 82 8.60 16.60 -11.62
N ALA A 83 9.57 17.01 -12.44
CA ALA A 83 10.27 18.27 -12.27
C ALA A 83 9.31 19.47 -12.37
N VAL A 84 8.43 19.48 -13.38
CA VAL A 84 7.41 20.52 -13.56
C VAL A 84 6.44 20.55 -12.36
N ILE A 85 5.93 19.40 -11.95
CA ILE A 85 5.01 19.29 -10.80
C ILE A 85 5.68 19.80 -9.51
N THR A 86 6.96 19.46 -9.32
CA THR A 86 7.73 19.90 -8.15
C THR A 86 7.96 21.41 -8.17
N GLU A 87 8.25 21.99 -9.34
CA GLU A 87 8.40 23.44 -9.50
C GLU A 87 7.11 24.19 -9.14
N ASP A 88 5.96 23.70 -9.61
CA ASP A 88 4.65 24.26 -9.27
C ASP A 88 4.33 24.13 -7.78
N LEU A 89 4.72 23.01 -7.15
CA LEU A 89 4.60 22.82 -5.71
C LEU A 89 5.47 23.83 -4.95
N ILE A 90 6.71 24.08 -5.37
CA ILE A 90 7.59 25.09 -4.74
C ILE A 90 6.93 26.47 -4.78
N LYS A 91 6.46 26.90 -5.96
CA LYS A 91 5.76 28.19 -6.13
C LYS A 91 4.53 28.31 -5.23
N LEU A 92 3.75 27.24 -5.13
CA LEU A 92 2.58 27.19 -4.24
C LEU A 92 2.98 27.31 -2.77
N LEU A 93 4.01 26.58 -2.35
CA LEU A 93 4.52 26.60 -0.97
C LEU A 93 5.13 27.96 -0.61
N ASP A 94 5.77 28.65 -1.55
CA ASP A 94 6.26 30.02 -1.33
C ASP A 94 5.11 30.99 -1.05
N GLY A 95 3.98 30.85 -1.76
CA GLY A 95 2.76 31.62 -1.48
C GLY A 95 2.21 31.36 -0.06
N VAL A 96 2.21 30.09 0.37
CA VAL A 96 1.81 29.70 1.73
C VAL A 96 2.78 30.25 2.76
N SER A 97 4.09 30.09 2.54
CA SER A 97 5.17 30.59 3.39
C SER A 97 5.06 32.10 3.60
N ASN A 98 4.83 32.87 2.53
CA ASN A 98 4.63 34.32 2.61
C ASN A 98 3.39 34.70 3.43
N THR A 99 2.32 33.91 3.36
CA THR A 99 1.11 34.13 4.16
C THR A 99 1.37 33.86 5.64
N LEU A 100 2.06 32.77 5.95
CA LEU A 100 2.48 32.41 7.31
C LEU A 100 3.44 33.43 7.91
N ARG A 101 4.41 33.94 7.13
CA ARG A 101 5.32 35.01 7.55
C ARG A 101 4.60 36.30 7.93
N ARG A 102 3.40 36.54 7.37
CA ARG A 102 2.51 37.65 7.75
C ARG A 102 1.63 37.35 8.98
N GLY A 103 1.89 36.25 9.69
CA GLY A 103 1.16 35.84 10.88
C GLY A 103 -0.25 35.30 10.60
N ARG A 104 -0.55 34.92 9.35
CA ARG A 104 -1.86 34.39 8.97
C ARG A 104 -1.71 32.98 8.41
N TYR A 105 -2.62 32.09 8.78
CA TYR A 105 -2.75 30.80 8.12
C TYR A 105 -3.57 30.94 6.83
N PRO A 106 -3.31 30.11 5.80
CA PRO A 106 -4.22 29.98 4.67
C PRO A 106 -5.61 29.56 5.14
N ASP A 107 -6.64 29.94 4.40
CA ASP A 107 -7.98 29.45 4.68
C ASP A 107 -8.08 27.93 4.52
N ARG A 108 -9.18 27.35 5.02
CA ARG A 108 -9.40 25.90 5.03
C ARG A 108 -9.40 25.28 3.62
N ALA A 109 -9.92 26.00 2.62
CA ALA A 109 -10.01 25.49 1.26
C ALA A 109 -8.61 25.44 0.61
N VAL A 110 -7.83 26.51 0.77
CA VAL A 110 -6.44 26.60 0.30
C VAL A 110 -5.58 25.57 1.03
N GLY A 111 -5.68 25.48 2.36
CA GLY A 111 -4.94 24.50 3.15
C GLY A 111 -5.23 23.05 2.74
N LYS A 112 -6.51 22.71 2.48
CA LYS A 112 -6.89 21.38 1.97
C LYS A 112 -6.28 21.11 0.59
N LYS A 113 -6.33 22.09 -0.31
CA LYS A 113 -5.74 21.97 -1.66
C LYS A 113 -4.23 21.72 -1.60
N VAL A 114 -3.51 22.52 -0.80
CA VAL A 114 -2.05 22.35 -0.59
C VAL A 114 -1.74 20.96 -0.03
N ALA A 115 -2.48 20.52 0.98
CA ALA A 115 -2.28 19.19 1.56
C ALA A 115 -2.55 18.05 0.57
N THR A 116 -3.55 18.18 -0.31
CA THR A 116 -3.80 17.21 -1.37
C THR A 116 -2.65 17.16 -2.37
N ILE A 117 -2.15 18.30 -2.81
CA ILE A 117 -1.02 18.35 -3.77
C ILE A 117 0.24 17.74 -3.16
N LEU A 118 0.57 18.09 -1.91
CA LEU A 118 1.72 17.53 -1.19
C LEU A 118 1.64 16.00 -1.10
N ARG A 119 0.47 15.44 -0.74
CA ARG A 119 0.29 13.98 -0.68
C ARG A 119 0.46 13.34 -2.05
N ASN A 120 -0.13 13.92 -3.09
CA ASN A 120 0.00 13.37 -4.43
C ASN A 120 1.46 13.39 -4.91
N VAL A 121 2.22 14.46 -4.62
CA VAL A 121 3.65 14.51 -4.97
C VAL A 121 4.44 13.47 -4.19
N ALA A 122 4.18 13.32 -2.88
CA ALA A 122 4.79 12.28 -2.07
C ALA A 122 4.49 10.88 -2.62
N ASP A 123 3.22 10.59 -2.94
CA ASP A 123 2.81 9.31 -3.52
C ASP A 123 3.53 9.00 -4.84
N ASN A 124 3.80 10.01 -5.67
CA ASN A 124 4.55 9.82 -6.94
C ASN A 124 6.07 9.66 -6.73
N LEU A 125 6.64 10.28 -5.69
CA LEU A 125 8.06 10.15 -5.35
C LEU A 125 8.37 8.81 -4.67
N ASP A 126 7.45 8.34 -3.81
CA ASP A 126 7.51 7.04 -3.14
C ASP A 126 7.12 5.87 -4.07
N ALA A 127 6.47 6.18 -5.20
CA ALA A 127 6.21 5.25 -6.31
C ALA A 127 7.46 4.93 -7.13
#